data_AF-A0A1A2PN82-F1
#
_entry.id   AF-A0A1A2PN82-F1
#
_cell.length_a   1.000
_cell.length_b   1.000
_cell.length_c   1.000
_cell.angle_alpha   90.00
_cell.angle_beta   90.00
_cell.angle_gamma   90.00
#
_symmetry.space_group_name_H-M   'P 1'
#
loop_
_entity.id
_entity.type
_entity.pdbx_description
1 polymer ?
#
loop_
_entity_poly.entity_id
_entity_poly.type
_entity_poly.pdbx_seq_one_letter_code
_entity_poly.pdbx_strand_id
1 'polypeptide(L)'
;MFRNYEDAEKYLAFLISQMAHTGKYSNSPSFRWYREGLNPRVSLSKPDPANYPGRVSMTVDDEPSDRGWMPEHDAIAASRVIVLSFEELDYMLRQGVPSDWFTLNIRSARQRA
;
A
#
# COMPACT_ATOMS: atom_id res chain seq x y z
N MET A 1 -0.42 -2.53 14.34
CA MET A 1 -0.86 -3.45 13.30
C MET A 1 -2.18 -2.93 12.76
N PHE A 2 -2.57 -3.31 11.53
CA PHE A 2 -3.88 -3.00 10.98
C PHE A 2 -5.00 -3.65 11.80
N ARG A 3 -6.19 -3.04 11.80
CA ARG A 3 -7.35 -3.54 12.55
C ARG A 3 -8.32 -4.37 11.71
N ASN A 4 -8.20 -4.35 10.39
CA ASN A 4 -8.97 -5.20 9.49
C ASN A 4 -8.04 -5.92 8.50
N TYR A 5 -8.55 -7.00 7.92
CA TYR A 5 -7.80 -7.86 7.01
C TYR A 5 -7.53 -7.18 5.66
N GLU A 6 -8.51 -6.45 5.13
CA GLU A 6 -8.41 -5.76 3.84
C GLU A 6 -7.22 -4.79 3.80
N ASP A 7 -7.04 -3.97 4.85
CA ASP A 7 -5.89 -3.06 4.94
C ASP A 7 -4.56 -3.82 5.02
N ALA A 8 -4.54 -4.95 5.74
CA ALA A 8 -3.35 -5.78 5.84
C ALA A 8 -3.00 -6.41 4.48
N GLU A 9 -4.00 -6.87 3.73
CA GLU A 9 -3.84 -7.44 2.39
C GLU A 9 -3.36 -6.39 1.39
N LYS A 10 -3.99 -5.21 1.37
CA LYS A 10 -3.57 -4.06 0.57
C LYS A 10 -2.13 -3.65 0.91
N TYR A 11 -1.76 -3.63 2.19
CA TYR A 11 -0.40 -3.29 2.60
C TYR A 11 0.61 -4.35 2.19
N LEU A 12 0.24 -5.64 2.22
CA LEU A 12 1.10 -6.70 1.71
C LEU A 12 1.31 -6.57 0.20
N ALA A 13 0.26 -6.27 -0.57
CA ALA A 13 0.38 -6.00 -2.01
C ALA A 13 1.35 -4.83 -2.28
N PHE A 14 1.26 -3.76 -1.48
CA PHE A 14 2.22 -2.66 -1.51
C PHE A 14 3.65 -3.16 -1.27
N LEU A 15 3.91 -3.91 -0.20
CA LEU A 15 5.25 -4.46 0.09
C LEU A 15 5.78 -5.36 -1.04
N ILE A 16 4.93 -6.20 -1.64
CA ILE A 16 5.29 -7.04 -2.78
C ILE A 16 5.70 -6.17 -3.97
N SER A 17 4.93 -5.11 -4.27
CA SER A 17 5.25 -4.21 -5.38
C SER A 17 6.62 -3.56 -5.21
N GLN A 18 7.02 -3.23 -3.98
CA GLN A 18 8.29 -2.60 -3.70
C GLN A 18 9.48 -3.50 -4.07
N MET A 19 9.29 -4.82 -3.95
CA MET A 19 10.27 -5.83 -4.36
C MET A 19 10.20 -6.14 -5.87
N ALA A 20 9.03 -5.97 -6.49
CA ALA A 20 8.82 -6.22 -7.91
C ALA A 20 9.37 -5.11 -8.81
N HIS A 21 9.40 -3.86 -8.34
CA HIS A 21 9.97 -2.75 -9.09
C HIS A 21 11.49 -2.86 -9.18
N THR A 22 12.01 -2.84 -10.40
CA THR A 22 13.45 -2.75 -10.64
C THR A 22 13.87 -1.30 -10.88
N GLY A 23 15.11 -0.96 -10.54
CA GLY A 23 15.68 0.37 -10.78
C GLY A 23 15.77 1.26 -9.53
N LYS A 24 15.81 2.58 -9.74
CA LYS A 24 16.03 3.55 -8.65
C LYS A 24 14.80 3.65 -7.77
N TYR A 25 14.99 3.59 -6.45
CA TYR A 25 13.93 3.79 -5.45
C TYR A 25 13.12 5.08 -5.68
N SER A 26 13.75 6.14 -6.20
CA SER A 26 13.11 7.42 -6.53
C SER A 26 11.98 7.33 -7.56
N ASN A 27 11.89 6.20 -8.28
CA ASN A 27 10.85 5.95 -9.27
C ASN A 27 9.71 5.08 -8.71
N SER A 28 9.81 4.59 -7.47
CA SER A 28 8.81 3.73 -6.85
C SER A 28 7.55 4.52 -6.42
N PRO A 29 6.38 3.85 -6.36
CA PRO A 29 5.18 4.43 -5.77
C PRO A 29 5.42 4.97 -4.35
N SER A 30 6.17 4.24 -3.54
CA SER A 30 6.48 4.66 -2.16
C SER A 30 7.23 5.99 -2.06
N PHE A 31 8.19 6.24 -2.95
CA PHE A 31 8.95 7.48 -2.93
C PHE A 31 8.09 8.66 -3.38
N ARG A 32 7.21 8.42 -4.36
CA ARG A 32 6.22 9.42 -4.78
C ARG A 32 5.30 9.78 -3.60
N TRP A 33 4.73 8.79 -2.91
CA TRP A 33 3.86 9.03 -1.76
C TRP A 33 4.59 9.68 -0.59
N TYR A 34 5.84 9.30 -0.33
CA TYR A 34 6.67 9.97 0.66
C TYR A 34 6.79 11.48 0.38
N ARG A 35 6.99 11.86 -0.88
CA ARG A 35 7.05 13.27 -1.30
C ARG A 35 5.71 13.99 -1.20
N GLU A 36 4.61 13.29 -1.44
CA GLU A 36 3.27 13.86 -1.30
C GLU A 36 2.84 14.00 0.17
N GLY A 37 3.47 13.25 1.07
CA GLY A 37 3.14 13.25 2.48
C GLY A 37 1.86 12.47 2.80
N LEU A 38 1.38 12.66 4.03
CA LEU A 38 0.19 11.99 4.56
C LEU A 38 -1.02 12.24 3.65
N ASN A 39 -1.84 11.20 3.43
CA ASN A 39 -3.10 11.35 2.70
C ASN A 39 -4.00 12.38 3.40
N PRO A 40 -4.54 13.39 2.69
CA PRO A 40 -5.39 14.43 3.29
C PRO A 40 -6.63 13.91 4.03
N ARG A 41 -7.12 12.72 3.67
CA ARG A 41 -8.28 12.07 4.32
C ARG A 41 -7.91 11.29 5.58
N VAL A 42 -6.64 11.30 5.98
CA VAL A 42 -6.14 10.52 7.11
C VAL A 42 -5.53 11.45 8.14
N SER A 43 -5.96 11.29 9.38
CA SER A 43 -5.36 11.94 10.54
C SER A 43 -4.52 10.94 11.35
N LEU A 44 -3.46 11.43 11.98
CA LEU A 44 -2.61 10.66 12.89
C LEU A 44 -2.87 11.07 14.33
N SER A 45 -2.97 10.09 15.22
CA SER A 45 -2.99 10.31 16.67
C SER A 45 -1.92 9.47 17.36
N LYS A 46 -1.45 9.91 18.53
CA LYS A 46 -0.48 9.17 19.36
C LYS A 46 -1.19 8.68 20.63
N PRO A 47 -1.77 7.47 20.62
CA PRO A 47 -2.61 6.99 21.73
C PRO A 47 -1.80 6.68 23.00
N ASP A 48 -0.53 6.29 22.85
CA ASP A 48 0.36 5.98 23.98
C ASP A 48 1.79 6.48 23.71
N PRO A 49 2.01 7.81 23.75
CA PRO A 49 3.32 8.39 23.46
C PRO A 49 4.33 8.15 24.58
N ALA A 50 3.90 7.81 25.80
CA ALA A 50 4.77 7.57 26.93
C ALA A 50 5.52 6.23 26.79
N ASN A 51 4.82 5.18 26.34
CA ASN A 51 5.43 3.86 26.14
C ASN A 51 5.86 3.62 24.69
N TYR A 52 5.23 4.28 23.72
CA TYR A 52 5.49 4.06 22.29
C TYR A 52 5.56 5.39 21.50
N PRO A 53 6.54 6.26 21.78
CA PRO A 53 6.61 7.63 21.22
C PRO A 53 6.67 7.70 19.69
N GLY A 54 7.20 6.65 19.06
CA GLY A 54 7.34 6.54 17.61
C GLY A 54 6.16 5.87 16.89
N ARG A 55 5.04 5.60 17.57
CA ARG A 55 3.87 4.95 16.98
C ARG A 55 2.66 5.86 16.91
N VAL A 56 1.91 5.71 15.83
CA VAL A 56 0.70 6.49 15.53
C VAL A 56 -0.45 5.56 15.17
N SER A 57 -1.66 5.98 15.51
CA SER A 57 -2.90 5.42 14.97
C SER A 57 -3.37 6.27 13.79
N MET A 58 -3.92 5.64 12.76
CA MET A 58 -4.45 6.32 11.57
C MET A 58 -5.96 6.26 11.56
N THR A 59 -6.63 7.40 11.43
CA THR A 59 -8.09 7.47 11.27
C THR A 59 -8.42 8.09 9.93
N VAL A 60 -9.25 7.42 9.14
CA VAL A 60 -9.79 7.95 7.89
C VAL A 60 -10.99 8.83 8.23
N ASP A 61 -11.13 9.95 7.54
CA ASP A 61 -12.28 10.84 7.68
C ASP A 61 -13.60 10.07 7.53
N ASP A 62 -14.60 10.45 8.33
CA ASP A 62 -15.92 9.84 8.40
C ASP A 62 -15.97 8.38 8.91
N GLU A 63 -14.85 7.82 9.38
CA GLU A 63 -14.81 6.50 10.02
C GLU A 63 -14.82 6.60 11.56
N PRO A 64 -15.56 5.73 12.26
CA PRO A 64 -15.74 5.83 13.71
C PRO A 64 -14.54 5.33 14.53
N SER A 65 -13.58 4.67 13.89
CA SER A 65 -12.43 4.04 14.57
C SER A 65 -11.16 4.17 13.74
N ASP A 66 -10.00 4.15 14.40
CA ASP A 66 -8.73 4.05 13.68
C ASP A 66 -8.61 2.74 12.90
N ARG A 67 -7.74 2.72 11.90
CA ARG A 67 -7.50 1.61 10.97
C ARG A 67 -6.27 0.79 11.32
N GLY A 68 -5.52 1.22 12.32
CA GLY A 68 -4.33 0.52 12.77
C GLY A 68 -3.32 1.43 13.43
N TRP A 69 -2.36 0.76 14.07
CA TRP A 69 -1.32 1.40 14.89
C TRP A 69 0.09 1.02 14.42
N MET A 70 0.91 1.95 13.95
CA MET A 70 2.18 1.61 13.28
C MET A 70 3.28 2.62 13.57
N PRO A 71 4.55 2.33 13.24
CA PRO A 71 5.60 3.33 13.28
C PRO A 71 5.23 4.56 12.45
N GLU A 72 5.56 5.75 12.96
CA GLU A 72 5.21 7.03 12.32
C GLU A 72 5.78 7.16 10.89
N HIS A 73 6.95 6.58 10.62
CA HIS A 73 7.57 6.62 9.29
C HIS A 73 6.84 5.78 8.24
N ASP A 74 6.11 4.74 8.66
CA ASP A 74 5.31 3.90 7.75
C ASP A 74 3.95 4.52 7.43
N ALA A 75 3.48 5.45 8.27
CA ALA A 75 2.14 6.01 8.22
C ALA A 75 1.84 6.75 6.91
N ILE A 76 2.84 7.36 6.27
CA ILE A 76 2.65 8.07 5.00
C ILE A 76 2.21 7.08 3.91
N ALA A 77 2.96 6.00 3.70
CA ALA A 77 2.60 5.01 2.69
C ALA A 77 1.28 4.31 3.06
N ALA A 78 1.14 3.91 4.32
CA ALA A 78 -0.07 3.23 4.78
C ALA A 78 -1.33 4.10 4.66
N SER A 79 -1.25 5.41 4.89
CA SER A 79 -2.38 6.33 4.75
C SER A 79 -2.94 6.39 3.32
N ARG A 80 -2.11 6.12 2.31
CA ARG A 80 -2.56 5.99 0.92
C ARG A 80 -3.21 4.64 0.69
N VAL A 81 -2.56 3.57 1.16
CA VAL A 81 -3.02 2.19 1.02
C VAL A 81 -4.43 1.99 1.59
N ILE A 82 -4.72 2.51 2.79
CA ILE A 82 -6.02 2.28 3.44
C ILE A 82 -7.19 3.05 2.81
N VAL A 83 -6.90 4.13 2.08
CA VAL A 83 -7.92 4.99 1.45
C VAL A 83 -8.33 4.49 0.06
N LEU A 84 -7.41 3.83 -0.66
CA LEU A 84 -7.66 3.32 -2.01
C LEU A 84 -8.50 2.04 -1.99
N SER A 85 -9.30 1.85 -3.04
CA SER A 85 -9.85 0.51 -3.34
C SER A 85 -8.72 -0.45 -3.70
N PHE A 86 -8.99 -1.76 -3.63
CA PHE A 86 -7.99 -2.75 -4.04
C PHE A 86 -7.62 -2.61 -5.52
N GLU A 87 -8.60 -2.33 -6.39
CA GLU A 87 -8.40 -2.14 -7.83
C GLU A 87 -7.58 -0.88 -8.14
N GLU A 88 -7.87 0.23 -7.47
CA GLU A 88 -7.08 1.47 -7.61
C GLU A 88 -5.64 1.26 -7.15
N LEU A 89 -5.48 0.59 -6.01
CA LEU A 89 -4.16 0.25 -5.49
C LEU A 89 -3.41 -0.65 -6.46
N ASP A 90 -4.00 -1.78 -6.87
CA ASP A 90 -3.39 -2.73 -7.80
C ASP A 90 -2.96 -2.05 -9.11
N TYR A 91 -3.83 -1.21 -9.69
CA TYR A 91 -3.49 -0.43 -10.87
C TYR A 91 -2.25 0.44 -10.64
N MET A 92 -2.17 1.18 -9.53
CA MET A 92 -1.02 2.03 -9.20
C MET A 92 0.25 1.22 -8.93
N LEU A 93 0.14 0.11 -8.21
CA LEU A 93 1.27 -0.73 -7.81
C LEU A 93 1.89 -1.51 -8.97
N ARG A 94 1.14 -1.73 -10.06
CA ARG A 94 1.68 -2.39 -11.27
C ARG A 94 2.38 -1.41 -12.22
N GLN A 95 2.24 -0.10 -12.03
CA GLN A 95 2.86 0.88 -12.92
C GLN A 95 4.39 0.81 -12.85
N GLY A 96 5.02 0.35 -13.92
CA GLY A 96 6.48 0.18 -13.98
C GLY A 96 6.96 -1.23 -13.68
N VAL A 97 6.05 -2.16 -13.36
CA VAL A 97 6.32 -3.60 -13.36
C VAL A 97 6.08 -4.15 -14.77
N PRO A 98 6.95 -5.03 -15.30
CA PRO A 98 6.76 -5.64 -16.62
C PRO A 98 5.38 -6.30 -16.78
N SER A 99 4.67 -5.99 -17.87
CA SER A 99 3.29 -6.46 -18.08
C SER A 99 3.17 -7.96 -18.32
N ASP A 100 4.25 -8.60 -18.77
CA ASP A 100 4.35 -10.05 -18.98
C ASP A 100 4.23 -10.84 -17.66
N TRP A 101 4.57 -10.24 -16.52
CA TRP A 101 4.34 -10.84 -15.20
C TRP A 101 2.86 -11.04 -14.87
N PHE A 102 1.98 -10.28 -15.54
CA PHE A 102 0.54 -10.30 -15.31
C PHE A 102 -0.24 -10.91 -16.48
N THR A 103 0.45 -11.37 -17.53
CA THR A 103 -0.17 -11.89 -18.75
C THR A 103 0.07 -13.39 -18.87
N LEU A 104 -1.00 -14.19 -18.79
CA LEU A 104 -0.91 -15.62 -19.05
C LEU A 104 -0.90 -15.89 -20.55
N ASN A 105 0.27 -16.25 -21.10
CA ASN A 105 0.39 -16.71 -22.48
C ASN A 105 -0.01 -18.19 -22.59
N ILE A 106 -1.32 -18.45 -22.68
CA ILE A 106 -1.83 -19.80 -22.93
C ILE A 106 -1.61 -20.11 -24.41
N ARG A 107 -0.53 -20.84 -24.75
CA ARG A 107 -0.36 -21.41 -26.08
C ARG A 107 -1.37 -22.54 -26.24
N SER A 108 -2.40 -22.34 -27.05
CA SER A 108 -3.32 -23.41 -27.45
C SER A 108 -2.51 -24.53 -28.11
N ALA A 109 -2.49 -25.71 -27.48
CA ALA A 109 -1.92 -26.89 -28.11
C ALA A 109 -2.65 -27.12 -29.44
N ARG A 110 -1.93 -27.09 -30.57
CA ARG A 110 -2.46 -27.53 -31.86
C ARG A 110 -3.03 -28.93 -31.66
N GLN A 111 -4.34 -29.08 -31.81
CA GLN A 111 -4.97 -30.38 -32.05
C GLN A 111 -4.30 -30.93 -33.30
N ARG A 112 -3.45 -31.95 -33.14
CA ARG A 112 -2.97 -32.73 -34.27
C ARG A 112 -4.17 -33.56 -34.72
N ALA A 113 -4.71 -33.20 -35.88
CA ALA A 113 -5.62 -34.05 -36.65
C ALA A 113 -4.85 -35.26 -37.19
#